data_AF-A0A382AQC3-F1
#
_entry.id   AF-A0A382AQC3-F1
#
_cell.length_a   1.000
_cell.length_b   1.000
_cell.length_c   1.000
_cell.angle_alpha   90.00
_cell.angle_beta   90.00
_cell.angle_gamma   90.00
#
_symmetry.space_group_name_H-M   'P 1'
#
loop_
_entity.id
_entity.type
_entity.pdbx_description
1 polymer ?
#
loop_
_entity_poly.entity_id
_entity_poly.type
_entity_poly.pdbx_seq_one_letter_code
_entity_poly.pdbx_strand_id
1 'polypeptide(L)'
;MRKNIGGPPVLFSRVRTTLLLLSALACGESSTDVVRLSITIEPQGGLIVGVGGTLDFLAAVTDESGQLVSGQNVIWSVENTAIATIDQNGLATGVSLGTTTVKASVGEASRSVRLEVYVREVISNYEVGKSYFGRNDYVEYIPGELPVVISAPHGGALQPGEAADRTYGTTGSDRNTIELSLALRDALIDATGYAPHVILSRLHRSKLDPNREIVEAAQGDPFAENAWHEFQDWIKEARVFVADDYDRGLYFDMHGHGHSIPRVEIGYLLSGSDLDQNDDALNNMTMVEKTSIRDLGRHAPETFSELLRGPKSFGGFLGDEGVRSIPSPGDPSPGSDPYWTGGYNTREHGSRSLSEVISGIQLEHQYPGLRDTDANRQVYAAQLASAIRLFMLEHFGFFEPGS
;
A
#
# COMPACT_ATOMS: atom_id res chain seq x y z
N MET A 1 39.18 60.17 -29.54
CA MET A 1 38.53 61.37 -30.12
C MET A 1 37.69 62.06 -29.05
N ARG A 2 37.26 63.31 -29.32
CA ARG A 2 36.25 64.15 -28.61
C ARG A 2 35.11 63.36 -27.89
N LYS A 3 34.45 63.83 -26.83
CA LYS A 3 34.57 65.00 -25.92
C LYS A 3 33.64 64.78 -24.70
N ASN A 4 33.98 65.37 -23.54
CA ASN A 4 33.20 66.11 -22.50
C ASN A 4 31.69 65.84 -22.28
N ILE A 5 31.03 66.19 -21.16
CA ILE A 5 31.24 67.21 -20.08
C ILE A 5 30.66 66.57 -18.77
N GLY A 6 31.19 66.66 -17.54
CA GLY A 6 31.49 67.82 -16.66
C GLY A 6 30.20 68.43 -16.06
N GLY A 7 30.03 68.75 -14.77
CA GLY A 7 30.87 68.69 -13.56
C GLY A 7 30.05 69.07 -12.29
N PRO A 8 30.63 69.16 -11.08
CA PRO A 8 29.90 69.28 -9.79
C PRO A 8 30.03 70.69 -9.13
N PRO A 9 29.99 70.89 -7.78
CA PRO A 9 28.78 71.11 -6.96
C PRO A 9 28.83 72.42 -6.11
N VAL A 10 27.77 72.76 -5.35
CA VAL A 10 27.81 73.82 -4.29
C VAL A 10 26.93 73.47 -3.08
N LEU A 11 27.32 73.88 -1.86
CA LEU A 11 26.67 73.58 -0.57
C LEU A 11 26.24 74.84 0.24
N PHE A 12 25.09 74.73 0.92
CA PHE A 12 24.56 75.43 2.12
C PHE A 12 24.71 76.94 2.40
N SER A 13 23.56 77.61 2.68
CA SER A 13 23.33 78.57 3.80
C SER A 13 21.83 79.01 3.88
N ARG A 14 21.16 79.40 4.98
CA ARG A 14 21.13 79.09 6.45
C ARG A 14 19.82 79.70 7.06
N VAL A 15 19.49 79.32 8.31
CA VAL A 15 18.65 80.04 9.34
C VAL A 15 17.12 79.74 9.47
N ARG A 16 16.80 79.30 10.70
CA ARG A 16 15.56 79.14 11.50
C ARG A 16 14.33 80.03 11.22
N THR A 17 13.15 79.44 11.48
CA THR A 17 11.98 80.11 12.09
C THR A 17 11.35 79.19 13.16
N THR A 18 10.89 79.78 14.27
CA THR A 18 10.24 79.09 15.41
C THR A 18 8.73 78.95 15.18
N LEU A 19 8.10 77.84 15.58
CA LEU A 19 6.64 77.73 15.65
C LEU A 19 6.18 77.21 17.02
N LEU A 20 5.06 77.74 17.51
CA LEU A 20 4.49 77.49 18.84
C LEU A 20 3.86 76.08 18.96
N LEU A 21 3.81 75.57 20.19
CA LEU A 21 2.94 74.45 20.54
C LEU A 21 1.46 74.83 20.33
N LEU A 22 0.70 73.91 19.73
CA LEU A 22 -0.74 73.79 19.97
C LEU A 22 -0.99 72.38 20.53
N SER A 23 -1.34 72.30 21.80
CA SER A 23 -1.66 71.04 22.48
C SER A 23 -3.08 70.59 22.14
N ALA A 24 -3.23 69.78 21.09
CA ALA A 24 -4.43 68.97 20.93
C ALA A 24 -4.31 67.74 21.82
N LEU A 25 -5.15 67.64 22.86
CA LEU A 25 -5.41 66.35 23.50
C LEU A 25 -6.20 65.49 22.52
N ALA A 26 -5.50 64.77 21.65
CA ALA A 26 -6.06 63.56 21.09
C ALA A 26 -6.19 62.56 22.24
N CYS A 27 -7.43 62.22 22.61
CA CYS A 27 -7.66 61.05 23.43
C CYS A 27 -7.14 59.86 22.62
N GLY A 28 -6.04 59.26 23.07
CA GLY A 28 -5.63 57.96 22.56
C GLY A 28 -6.67 56.95 23.04
N GLU A 29 -7.70 56.73 22.24
CA GLU A 29 -8.37 55.45 22.26
C GLU A 29 -7.29 54.41 21.98
N SER A 30 -6.89 53.69 23.03
CA SER A 30 -6.09 52.49 22.87
C SER A 30 -6.93 51.57 22.01
N SER A 31 -6.58 51.42 20.72
CA SER A 31 -7.01 50.23 20.01
C SER A 31 -6.45 49.07 20.83
N THR A 32 -7.35 48.36 21.51
CA THR A 32 -7.03 47.00 21.89
C THR A 32 -6.94 46.27 20.57
N ASP A 33 -5.72 46.12 20.05
CA ASP A 33 -5.48 45.29 18.87
C ASP A 33 -5.98 43.89 19.24
N VAL A 34 -7.18 43.57 18.74
CA VAL A 34 -7.83 42.29 18.98
C VAL A 34 -7.04 41.29 18.15
N VAL A 35 -6.06 40.63 18.80
CA VAL A 35 -5.20 39.63 18.17
C VAL A 35 -6.09 38.61 17.47
N ARG A 36 -6.13 38.69 16.14
CA ARG A 36 -7.04 37.88 15.35
C ARG A 36 -6.44 36.48 15.21
N LEU A 37 -6.96 35.56 16.01
CA LEU A 37 -6.55 34.16 15.97
C LEU A 37 -7.14 33.43 14.76
N SER A 38 -6.39 32.46 14.27
CA SER A 38 -6.85 31.41 13.35
C SER A 38 -6.52 30.05 13.97
N ILE A 39 -7.28 29.01 13.61
CA ILE A 39 -7.10 27.65 14.14
C ILE A 39 -7.19 26.63 13.02
N THR A 40 -6.22 25.71 12.98
CA THR A 40 -6.23 24.52 12.14
C THR A 40 -6.46 23.28 13.01
N ILE A 41 -6.90 22.19 12.38
CA ILE A 41 -7.01 20.86 12.99
C ILE A 41 -6.29 19.90 12.06
N GLU A 42 -5.42 19.05 12.61
CA GLU A 42 -4.86 17.91 11.92
C GLU A 42 -5.18 16.62 12.71
N PRO A 43 -5.55 15.51 12.03
CA PRO A 43 -5.74 15.40 10.58
C PRO A 43 -6.99 16.16 10.09
N GLN A 44 -7.01 16.57 8.81
CA GLN A 44 -8.13 17.33 8.21
C GLN A 44 -9.43 16.53 8.01
N GLY A 45 -9.39 15.24 8.32
CA GLY A 45 -10.51 14.32 8.48
C GLY A 45 -10.03 13.10 9.27
N GLY A 46 -10.93 12.42 9.97
CA GLY A 46 -10.58 11.29 10.82
C GLY A 46 -11.38 10.04 10.52
N LEU A 47 -10.71 8.89 10.65
CA LEU A 47 -11.33 7.57 10.68
C LEU A 47 -10.97 6.90 12.01
N ILE A 48 -11.98 6.43 12.74
CA ILE A 48 -11.82 5.52 13.87
C ILE A 48 -12.34 4.15 13.42
N VAL A 49 -11.50 3.13 13.53
CA VAL A 49 -11.86 1.74 13.23
C VAL A 49 -12.31 1.05 14.52
N GLY A 50 -13.54 0.54 14.53
CA GLY A 50 -14.15 -0.15 15.65
C GLY A 50 -14.79 0.76 16.71
N VAL A 51 -15.79 0.23 17.41
CA VAL A 51 -16.37 0.89 18.60
C VAL A 51 -15.35 0.83 19.75
N GLY A 52 -15.12 1.96 20.42
CA GLY A 52 -14.08 2.12 21.44
C GLY A 52 -12.69 2.43 20.88
N GLY A 53 -12.50 2.41 19.55
CA GLY A 53 -11.29 2.91 18.91
C GLY A 53 -11.13 4.43 19.12
N THR A 54 -9.90 4.94 18.95
CA THR A 54 -9.56 6.33 19.26
C THR A 54 -8.72 6.99 18.17
N LEU A 55 -8.82 8.33 18.06
CA LEU A 55 -8.01 9.14 17.16
C LEU A 55 -7.67 10.47 17.84
N ASP A 56 -6.39 10.85 17.86
CA ASP A 56 -5.95 12.16 18.33
C ASP A 56 -6.16 13.23 17.27
N PHE A 57 -6.86 14.31 17.62
CA PHE A 57 -6.89 15.55 16.84
C PHE A 57 -6.03 16.61 17.51
N LEU A 58 -5.11 17.20 16.74
CA LEU A 58 -4.24 18.28 17.19
C LEU A 58 -4.72 19.61 16.61
N ALA A 59 -4.83 20.63 17.45
CA ALA A 59 -5.15 21.99 17.03
C ALA A 59 -3.93 22.91 17.12
N ALA A 60 -3.63 23.61 16.03
CA ALA A 60 -2.62 24.67 16.03
C ALA A 60 -3.32 26.03 15.90
N VAL A 61 -2.93 26.97 16.77
CA VAL A 61 -3.47 28.35 16.77
C VAL A 61 -2.39 29.30 16.28
N THR A 62 -2.75 30.20 15.35
CA THR A 62 -1.85 31.24 14.85
C THR A 62 -2.48 32.63 14.97
N ASP A 63 -1.65 33.66 14.94
CA ASP A 63 -2.09 35.04 14.75
C ASP A 63 -2.23 35.41 13.26
N GLU A 64 -2.55 36.68 12.99
CA GLU A 64 -2.69 37.29 11.67
C GLU A 64 -1.40 37.34 10.84
N SER A 65 -0.22 37.19 11.47
CA SER A 65 1.07 37.05 10.77
C SER A 65 1.38 35.60 10.39
N GLY A 66 0.55 34.64 10.85
CA GLY A 66 0.78 33.21 10.71
C GLY A 66 1.72 32.61 11.76
N GLN A 67 2.11 33.39 12.78
CA GLN A 67 2.97 32.90 13.86
C GLN A 67 2.15 32.07 14.86
N LEU A 68 2.71 30.94 15.32
CA LEU A 68 2.08 30.07 16.32
C LEU A 68 1.90 30.79 17.67
N VAL A 69 0.68 30.73 18.21
CA VAL A 69 0.31 31.29 19.51
C VAL A 69 0.08 30.14 20.48
N SER A 70 1.03 29.94 21.41
CA SER A 70 0.98 28.88 22.40
C SER A 70 0.14 29.25 23.64
N GLY A 71 -0.17 28.26 24.48
CA GLY A 71 -0.90 28.45 25.74
C GLY A 71 -2.39 28.81 25.58
N GLN A 72 -2.93 28.72 24.37
CA GLN A 72 -4.34 28.99 24.10
C GLN A 72 -5.23 27.83 24.59
N ASN A 73 -6.34 28.16 25.25
CA ASN A 73 -7.30 27.17 25.72
C ASN A 73 -8.26 26.79 24.57
N VAL A 74 -7.92 25.74 23.83
CA VAL A 74 -8.76 25.20 22.76
C VAL A 74 -9.92 24.41 23.36
N ILE A 75 -11.14 24.75 22.94
CA ILE A 75 -12.37 24.04 23.32
C ILE A 75 -12.74 23.08 22.19
N TRP A 76 -12.77 21.79 22.51
CA TRP A 76 -13.21 20.71 21.62
C TRP A 76 -14.69 20.35 21.81
N SER A 77 -15.33 19.88 20.75
CA SER A 77 -16.71 19.40 20.75
C SER A 77 -16.98 18.45 19.57
N VAL A 78 -17.99 17.59 19.71
CA VAL A 78 -18.52 16.74 18.64
C VAL A 78 -20.01 17.02 18.45
N GLU A 79 -20.47 17.15 17.20
CA GLU A 79 -21.87 17.47 16.90
C GLU A 79 -22.86 16.35 17.28
N ASN A 80 -22.47 15.08 17.08
CA ASN A 80 -23.29 13.92 17.43
C ASN A 80 -22.52 12.94 18.34
N THR A 81 -22.75 13.07 19.64
CA THR A 81 -22.09 12.25 20.67
C THR A 81 -22.55 10.79 20.73
N ALA A 82 -23.62 10.42 20.01
CA ALA A 82 -23.99 9.02 19.84
C ALA A 82 -23.06 8.27 18.85
N ILE A 83 -22.33 9.01 18.00
CA ILE A 83 -21.39 8.46 17.02
C ILE A 83 -19.97 8.46 17.59
N ALA A 84 -19.51 9.58 18.16
CA ALA A 84 -18.20 9.67 18.80
C ALA A 84 -18.17 10.73 19.91
N THR A 85 -17.31 10.58 20.89
CA THR A 85 -16.97 11.61 21.88
C THR A 85 -15.59 12.21 21.60
N ILE A 86 -15.27 13.35 22.22
CA ILE A 86 -13.91 13.91 22.26
C ILE A 86 -13.62 14.42 23.67
N ASP A 87 -12.39 14.27 24.14
CA ASP A 87 -11.95 14.82 25.42
C ASP A 87 -11.39 16.26 25.29
N GLN A 88 -10.92 16.82 26.40
CA GLN A 88 -10.35 18.17 26.43
C GLN A 88 -8.96 18.28 25.76
N ASN A 89 -8.27 17.16 25.52
CA ASN A 89 -6.95 17.11 24.90
C ASN A 89 -7.04 16.98 23.38
N GLY A 90 -8.20 16.57 22.85
CA GLY A 90 -8.43 16.31 21.43
C GLY A 90 -8.53 14.81 21.08
N LEU A 91 -8.50 13.92 22.08
CA LEU A 91 -8.64 12.48 21.88
C LEU A 91 -10.10 12.13 21.61
N ALA A 92 -10.41 11.77 20.37
CA ALA A 92 -11.73 11.28 19.97
C ALA A 92 -11.88 9.79 20.26
N THR A 93 -13.10 9.33 20.54
CA THR A 93 -13.43 7.91 20.81
C THR A 93 -14.72 7.52 20.09
N GLY A 94 -14.70 6.41 19.35
CA GLY A 94 -15.85 5.91 18.60
C GLY A 94 -16.89 5.25 19.51
N VAL A 95 -18.17 5.61 19.33
CA VAL A 95 -19.31 5.09 20.10
C VAL A 95 -20.21 4.19 19.24
N SER A 96 -20.47 4.57 17.99
CA SER A 96 -21.22 3.73 17.03
C SER A 96 -20.86 4.06 15.59
N LEU A 97 -21.08 3.09 14.69
CA LEU A 97 -20.93 3.24 13.23
C LEU A 97 -21.66 4.50 12.74
N GLY A 98 -20.95 5.38 12.05
CA GLY A 98 -21.54 6.61 11.49
C GLY A 98 -20.53 7.73 11.32
N THR A 99 -21.03 8.91 10.95
CA THR A 99 -20.20 10.08 10.67
C THR A 99 -20.68 11.30 11.44
N THR A 100 -19.75 12.04 12.02
CA THR A 100 -20.00 13.24 12.82
C THR A 100 -18.96 14.33 12.50
N THR A 101 -19.06 15.47 13.15
CA THR A 101 -18.15 16.61 12.99
C THR A 101 -17.44 16.87 14.31
N VAL A 102 -16.11 16.89 14.29
CA VAL A 102 -15.27 17.40 15.38
C VAL A 102 -15.05 18.88 15.14
N LYS A 103 -15.18 19.69 16.19
CA LYS A 103 -14.94 21.14 16.16
C LYS A 103 -13.99 21.57 17.27
N ALA A 104 -12.95 22.31 16.88
CA ALA A 104 -12.06 23.05 17.78
C ALA A 104 -12.39 24.55 17.74
N SER A 105 -12.26 25.24 18.87
CA SER A 105 -12.46 26.70 18.94
C SER A 105 -11.59 27.40 19.96
N VAL A 106 -11.22 28.64 19.67
CA VAL A 106 -10.46 29.55 20.54
C VAL A 106 -10.95 30.99 20.32
N GLY A 107 -11.59 31.58 21.32
CA GLY A 107 -12.28 32.86 21.17
C GLY A 107 -13.34 32.79 20.06
N GLU A 108 -13.27 33.68 19.08
CA GLU A 108 -14.15 33.68 17.90
C GLU A 108 -13.67 32.72 16.78
N ALA A 109 -12.42 32.27 16.82
CA ALA A 109 -11.87 31.38 15.82
C ALA A 109 -12.39 29.94 16.05
N SER A 110 -12.82 29.27 14.98
CA SER A 110 -13.13 27.85 15.05
C SER A 110 -12.89 27.14 13.73
N ARG A 111 -12.64 25.84 13.81
CA ARG A 111 -12.47 24.94 12.67
C ARG A 111 -13.22 23.65 12.95
N SER A 112 -13.71 23.03 11.89
CA SER A 112 -14.39 21.73 11.95
C SER A 112 -13.77 20.76 10.94
N VAL A 113 -13.73 19.48 11.30
CA VAL A 113 -13.32 18.36 10.47
C VAL A 113 -14.32 17.21 10.58
N ARG A 114 -14.44 16.40 9.54
CA ARG A 114 -15.30 15.21 9.54
C ARG A 114 -14.60 14.10 10.32
N LEU A 115 -15.34 13.42 11.18
CA LEU A 115 -14.93 12.18 11.85
C LEU A 115 -15.89 11.06 11.45
N GLU A 116 -15.34 9.95 11.00
CA GLU A 116 -16.06 8.72 10.72
C GLU A 116 -15.66 7.64 11.72
N VAL A 117 -16.65 6.93 12.25
CA VAL A 117 -16.46 5.69 13.00
C VAL A 117 -16.90 4.57 12.07
N TYR A 118 -15.95 3.77 11.61
CA TYR A 118 -16.18 2.64 10.71
C TYR A 118 -16.08 1.32 11.49
N VAL A 119 -16.93 0.36 11.11
CA VAL A 119 -16.90 -1.00 11.63
C VAL A 119 -16.98 -1.92 10.41
N ARG A 120 -15.89 -2.66 10.15
CA ARG A 120 -15.83 -3.66 9.08
C ARG A 120 -16.94 -4.70 9.30
N GLU A 121 -17.65 -5.04 8.23
CA GLU A 121 -18.68 -6.08 8.30
C GLU A 121 -18.02 -7.43 8.59
N VAL A 122 -18.53 -8.15 9.59
CA VAL A 122 -18.06 -9.51 9.92
C VAL A 122 -18.80 -10.50 9.01
N ILE A 123 -18.11 -10.95 7.97
CA ILE A 123 -18.64 -11.89 6.99
C ILE A 123 -18.46 -13.31 7.55
N SER A 124 -19.56 -13.91 8.00
CA SER A 124 -19.54 -15.26 8.61
C SER A 124 -19.48 -16.41 7.59
N ASN A 125 -19.81 -16.14 6.33
CA ASN A 125 -19.65 -17.08 5.23
C ASN A 125 -19.43 -16.31 3.93
N TYR A 126 -18.37 -16.67 3.21
CA TYR A 126 -18.04 -16.10 1.90
C TYR A 126 -18.76 -16.87 0.79
N GLU A 127 -19.31 -16.14 -0.18
CA GLU A 127 -19.86 -16.70 -1.42
C GLU A 127 -18.77 -16.70 -2.49
N VAL A 128 -18.46 -17.87 -3.04
CA VAL A 128 -17.44 -18.05 -4.09
C VAL A 128 -17.73 -17.11 -5.27
N GLY A 129 -16.68 -16.45 -5.77
CA GLY A 129 -16.73 -15.59 -6.95
C GLY A 129 -17.46 -14.26 -6.78
N LYS A 130 -18.03 -13.98 -5.60
CA LYS A 130 -18.63 -12.69 -5.28
C LYS A 130 -17.58 -11.71 -4.77
N SER A 131 -17.57 -10.49 -5.32
CA SER A 131 -16.75 -9.41 -4.78
C SER A 131 -17.28 -8.92 -3.42
N TYR A 132 -16.38 -8.84 -2.45
CA TYR A 132 -16.56 -8.18 -1.16
C TYR A 132 -15.63 -6.96 -1.11
N PHE A 133 -16.15 -5.83 -0.63
CA PHE A 133 -15.47 -4.53 -0.70
C PHE A 133 -15.14 -3.97 0.67
N GLY A 134 -13.91 -3.48 0.81
CA GLY A 134 -13.45 -2.75 1.98
C GLY A 134 -14.09 -1.35 2.02
N ARG A 135 -13.71 -0.54 3.01
CA ARG A 135 -14.23 0.83 3.10
C ARG A 135 -14.00 1.60 1.79
N ASN A 136 -15.06 2.18 1.23
CA ASN A 136 -15.05 2.94 -0.03
C ASN A 136 -14.49 2.17 -1.25
N ASP A 137 -14.63 0.84 -1.28
CA ASP A 137 -14.14 -0.05 -2.34
C ASP A 137 -12.62 0.07 -2.59
N TYR A 138 -11.85 0.42 -1.56
CA TYR A 138 -10.38 0.58 -1.66
C TYR A 138 -9.64 -0.75 -1.73
N VAL A 139 -10.25 -1.80 -1.19
CA VAL A 139 -9.81 -3.19 -1.29
C VAL A 139 -10.98 -4.03 -1.79
N GLU A 140 -10.69 -5.04 -2.60
CA GLU A 140 -11.67 -6.01 -3.07
C GLU A 140 -11.16 -7.43 -2.80
N TYR A 141 -12.00 -8.30 -2.25
CA TYR A 141 -11.74 -9.72 -2.09
C TYR A 141 -12.79 -10.52 -2.86
N ILE A 142 -12.32 -11.43 -3.71
CA ILE A 142 -13.13 -12.40 -4.45
C ILE A 142 -12.75 -13.80 -3.94
N PRO A 143 -13.60 -14.46 -3.13
CA PRO A 143 -13.34 -15.81 -2.63
C PRO A 143 -13.31 -16.85 -3.76
N GLY A 144 -12.51 -17.90 -3.57
CA GLY A 144 -12.43 -19.05 -4.46
C GLY A 144 -12.49 -20.37 -3.69
N GLU A 145 -12.19 -21.47 -4.38
CA GLU A 145 -12.09 -22.82 -3.83
C GLU A 145 -10.74 -23.49 -4.12
N LEU A 146 -9.94 -22.99 -5.07
CA LEU A 146 -8.62 -23.55 -5.37
C LEU A 146 -7.64 -23.27 -4.21
N PRO A 147 -6.62 -24.13 -3.99
CA PRO A 147 -5.54 -23.94 -3.02
C PRO A 147 -4.52 -22.85 -3.45
N VAL A 148 -5.02 -21.77 -4.04
CA VAL A 148 -4.28 -20.68 -4.67
C VAL A 148 -4.89 -19.35 -4.25
N VAL A 149 -4.08 -18.53 -3.58
CA VAL A 149 -4.40 -17.15 -3.22
C VAL A 149 -3.58 -16.20 -4.11
N ILE A 150 -4.22 -15.22 -4.73
CA ILE A 150 -3.60 -14.23 -5.61
C ILE A 150 -3.84 -12.86 -5.00
N SER A 151 -2.84 -11.96 -5.00
CA SER A 151 -3.07 -10.55 -4.68
C SER A 151 -2.37 -9.58 -5.62
N ALA A 152 -3.04 -8.48 -5.94
CA ALA A 152 -2.49 -7.37 -6.73
C ALA A 152 -2.45 -6.07 -5.92
N PRO A 153 -1.31 -5.71 -5.31
CA PRO A 153 -1.21 -4.54 -4.42
C PRO A 153 -1.07 -3.18 -5.14
N HIS A 154 -0.68 -3.16 -6.42
CA HIS A 154 -0.23 -1.92 -7.10
C HIS A 154 -0.93 -1.59 -8.44
N GLY A 155 -1.91 -2.38 -8.86
CA GLY A 155 -2.66 -2.12 -10.10
C GLY A 155 -3.74 -1.04 -9.97
N GLY A 156 -4.08 -0.65 -8.74
CA GLY A 156 -5.14 0.31 -8.43
C GLY A 156 -4.93 1.72 -9.00
N ALA A 157 -6.06 2.39 -9.24
CA ALA A 157 -6.10 3.74 -9.82
C ALA A 157 -6.78 4.79 -8.91
N LEU A 158 -7.43 4.37 -7.81
CA LEU A 158 -8.16 5.29 -6.94
C LEU A 158 -7.19 6.20 -6.18
N GLN A 159 -7.43 7.52 -6.29
CA GLN A 159 -6.70 8.57 -5.57
C GLN A 159 -7.69 9.44 -4.79
N PRO A 160 -8.36 8.90 -3.75
CA PRO A 160 -9.30 9.66 -2.95
C PRO A 160 -8.63 10.84 -2.25
N GLY A 161 -9.39 11.92 -2.05
CA GLY A 161 -8.91 13.12 -1.36
C GLY A 161 -8.87 13.01 0.16
N GLU A 162 -9.49 11.98 0.76
CA GLU A 162 -9.43 11.74 2.20
C GLU A 162 -8.12 11.08 2.65
N ALA A 163 -7.46 10.30 1.78
CA ALA A 163 -6.15 9.72 2.04
C ALA A 163 -5.03 10.64 1.48
N ALA A 164 -4.05 10.96 2.31
CA ALA A 164 -2.86 11.72 1.93
C ALA A 164 -2.05 10.99 0.82
N ASP A 165 -1.25 11.74 0.07
CA ASP A 165 -0.22 11.13 -0.78
C ASP A 165 1.00 10.78 0.07
N ARG A 166 1.49 9.55 -0.11
CA ARG A 166 2.77 9.07 0.40
C ARG A 166 3.91 9.94 -0.11
N THR A 167 4.82 10.28 0.80
CA THR A 167 5.89 11.26 0.60
C THR A 167 7.26 10.63 0.43
N TYR A 168 7.41 9.34 0.70
CA TYR A 168 8.63 8.56 0.48
C TYR A 168 8.31 7.14 -0.02
N GLY A 169 9.35 6.40 -0.41
CA GLY A 169 9.21 5.08 -1.04
C GLY A 169 8.79 5.14 -2.51
N THR A 170 8.43 3.98 -3.08
CA THR A 170 7.98 3.87 -4.48
C THR A 170 6.48 4.15 -4.58
N THR A 171 6.09 5.01 -5.53
CA THR A 171 4.68 5.45 -5.73
C THR A 171 4.14 5.20 -7.15
N GLY A 172 4.96 4.65 -8.05
CA GLY A 172 4.53 4.28 -9.40
C GLY A 172 3.68 3.01 -9.42
N SER A 173 2.63 2.98 -10.24
CA SER A 173 1.71 1.84 -10.36
C SER A 173 2.21 0.73 -11.26
N ASP A 174 1.89 -0.50 -10.87
CA ASP A 174 2.19 -1.70 -11.64
C ASP A 174 1.03 -1.91 -12.62
N ARG A 175 0.97 -1.05 -13.65
CA ARG A 175 -0.16 -0.95 -14.59
C ARG A 175 -0.64 -2.32 -15.07
N ASN A 176 -1.96 -2.48 -15.11
CA ASN A 176 -2.67 -3.64 -15.63
C ASN A 176 -2.49 -4.95 -14.82
N THR A 177 -1.97 -4.90 -13.59
CA THR A 177 -1.80 -6.09 -12.73
C THR A 177 -3.12 -6.56 -12.08
N ILE A 178 -4.09 -5.66 -11.84
CA ILE A 178 -5.46 -6.06 -11.45
C ILE A 178 -6.10 -6.86 -12.58
N GLU A 179 -6.08 -6.30 -13.80
CA GLU A 179 -6.67 -6.89 -14.99
C GLU A 179 -5.99 -8.21 -15.37
N LEU A 180 -4.68 -8.33 -15.15
CA LEU A 180 -3.97 -9.60 -15.30
C LEU A 180 -4.37 -10.63 -14.24
N SER A 181 -4.56 -10.21 -12.99
CA SER A 181 -4.97 -11.12 -11.90
C SER A 181 -6.40 -11.63 -12.09
N LEU A 182 -7.29 -10.79 -12.62
CA LEU A 182 -8.64 -11.19 -13.03
C LEU A 182 -8.63 -12.11 -14.26
N ALA A 183 -7.82 -11.81 -15.28
CA ALA A 183 -7.66 -12.71 -16.42
C ALA A 183 -7.09 -14.09 -16.00
N LEU A 184 -6.14 -14.11 -15.05
CA LEU A 184 -5.60 -15.35 -14.47
C LEU A 184 -6.67 -16.13 -13.70
N ARG A 185 -7.50 -15.45 -12.91
CA ARG A 185 -8.64 -16.05 -12.21
C ARG A 185 -9.59 -16.73 -13.21
N ASP A 186 -9.95 -16.04 -14.27
CA ASP A 186 -10.88 -16.55 -15.27
C ASP A 186 -10.26 -17.71 -16.08
N ALA A 187 -8.97 -17.64 -16.42
CA ALA A 187 -8.25 -18.75 -17.06
C ALA A 187 -8.13 -20.00 -16.18
N LEU A 188 -8.01 -19.84 -14.85
CA LEU A 188 -8.02 -20.94 -13.89
C LEU A 188 -9.42 -21.58 -13.78
N ILE A 189 -10.49 -20.78 -13.84
CA ILE A 189 -11.87 -21.27 -13.90
C ILE A 189 -12.12 -22.03 -15.20
N ASP A 190 -11.70 -21.51 -16.35
CA ASP A 190 -11.82 -22.19 -17.65
C ASP A 190 -11.04 -23.52 -17.68
N ALA A 191 -9.93 -23.62 -16.94
CA ALA A 191 -9.10 -24.82 -16.88
C ALA A 191 -9.55 -25.88 -15.86
N THR A 192 -10.34 -25.53 -14.85
CA THR A 192 -10.68 -26.42 -13.70
C THR A 192 -12.15 -26.45 -13.31
N GLY A 193 -12.91 -25.40 -13.61
CA GLY A 193 -14.25 -25.16 -13.07
C GLY A 193 -14.28 -24.43 -11.72
N TYR A 194 -13.14 -24.18 -11.08
CA TYR A 194 -13.02 -23.58 -9.73
C TYR A 194 -12.21 -22.28 -9.75
N ALA A 195 -12.48 -21.38 -8.81
CA ALA A 195 -11.82 -20.08 -8.73
C ALA A 195 -10.64 -20.09 -7.72
N PRO A 196 -9.55 -19.35 -7.98
CA PRO A 196 -8.62 -18.96 -6.92
C PRO A 196 -9.22 -17.83 -6.05
N HIS A 197 -8.69 -17.67 -4.83
CA HIS A 197 -8.94 -16.48 -4.03
C HIS A 197 -8.18 -15.29 -4.61
N VAL A 198 -8.81 -14.11 -4.73
CA VAL A 198 -8.19 -12.90 -5.30
C VAL A 198 -8.39 -11.68 -4.40
N ILE A 199 -7.30 -11.02 -3.99
CA ILE A 199 -7.31 -9.80 -3.17
C ILE A 199 -6.68 -8.63 -3.95
N LEU A 200 -7.41 -7.55 -4.16
CA LEU A 200 -6.99 -6.43 -5.00
C LEU A 200 -6.92 -5.13 -4.19
N SER A 201 -5.80 -4.42 -4.26
CA SER A 201 -5.72 -3.02 -3.82
C SER A 201 -6.16 -2.12 -4.96
N ARG A 202 -7.28 -1.44 -4.80
CA ARG A 202 -7.88 -0.53 -5.81
C ARG A 202 -7.35 0.89 -5.66
N LEU A 203 -6.70 1.21 -4.54
CA LEU A 203 -5.92 2.43 -4.34
C LEU A 203 -4.68 2.47 -5.23
N HIS A 204 -4.35 3.65 -5.73
CA HIS A 204 -3.08 3.91 -6.40
C HIS A 204 -1.92 3.86 -5.40
N ARG A 205 -0.74 3.38 -5.84
CA ARG A 205 0.45 3.20 -4.97
C ARG A 205 0.96 4.48 -4.29
N SER A 206 0.58 5.66 -4.80
CA SER A 206 0.82 6.94 -4.13
C SER A 206 -0.03 7.16 -2.87
N LYS A 207 -1.14 6.45 -2.70
CA LYS A 207 -1.99 6.51 -1.49
C LYS A 207 -1.63 5.40 -0.50
N LEU A 208 -1.44 4.20 -1.00
CA LEU A 208 -1.11 3.01 -0.22
C LEU A 208 -0.20 2.08 -1.02
N ASP A 209 0.92 1.66 -0.44
CA ASP A 209 1.71 0.51 -0.95
C ASP A 209 1.50 -0.65 0.03
N PRO A 210 0.51 -1.53 -0.21
CA PRO A 210 0.24 -2.62 0.71
C PRO A 210 1.26 -3.75 0.61
N ASN A 211 2.27 -3.67 -0.27
CA ASN A 211 3.47 -4.52 -0.24
C ASN A 211 4.61 -3.86 0.59
N ARG A 212 4.23 -3.16 1.67
CA ARG A 212 5.12 -2.61 2.70
C ARG A 212 4.56 -2.82 4.10
N GLU A 213 5.45 -2.70 5.08
CA GLU A 213 5.10 -2.59 6.49
C GLU A 213 4.29 -1.29 6.70
N ILE A 214 3.30 -1.29 7.59
CA ILE A 214 2.26 -0.26 7.67
C ILE A 214 2.82 1.18 7.76
N VAL A 215 3.94 1.37 8.45
CA VAL A 215 4.60 2.68 8.62
C VAL A 215 5.06 3.28 7.28
N GLU A 216 5.60 2.47 6.37
CA GLU A 216 5.96 2.91 5.00
C GLU A 216 4.74 2.85 4.07
N ALA A 217 3.84 1.88 4.28
CA ALA A 217 2.68 1.64 3.43
C ALA A 217 1.67 2.79 3.42
N ALA A 218 1.29 3.26 4.61
CA ALA A 218 0.23 4.23 4.84
C ALA A 218 0.73 5.55 5.46
N GLN A 219 1.94 5.56 6.03
CA GLN A 219 2.58 6.75 6.60
C GLN A 219 1.77 7.51 7.68
N GLY A 220 0.92 6.81 8.45
CA GLY A 220 0.08 7.42 9.49
C GLY A 220 -1.22 8.04 8.98
N ASP A 221 -1.59 7.84 7.71
CA ASP A 221 -2.91 8.22 7.21
C ASP A 221 -3.95 7.16 7.62
N PRO A 222 -4.97 7.49 8.42
CA PRO A 222 -5.86 6.49 9.00
C PRO A 222 -6.78 5.81 7.97
N PHE A 223 -7.01 6.43 6.81
CA PHE A 223 -7.79 5.82 5.72
C PHE A 223 -6.95 4.81 4.95
N ALA A 224 -5.68 5.13 4.68
CA ALA A 224 -4.72 4.21 4.09
C ALA A 224 -4.37 3.05 5.05
N GLU A 225 -4.26 3.30 6.36
CA GLU A 225 -4.05 2.24 7.37
C GLU A 225 -5.23 1.26 7.43
N ASN A 226 -6.49 1.73 7.40
CA ASN A 226 -7.65 0.85 7.31
C ASN A 226 -7.62 -0.02 6.05
N ALA A 227 -7.33 0.57 4.88
CA ALA A 227 -7.22 -0.18 3.63
C ALA A 227 -6.02 -1.15 3.62
N TRP A 228 -4.93 -0.82 4.32
CA TRP A 228 -3.81 -1.76 4.54
C TRP A 228 -4.28 -2.98 5.35
N HIS A 229 -4.98 -2.75 6.46
CA HIS A 229 -5.53 -3.83 7.28
C HIS A 229 -6.52 -4.71 6.50
N GLU A 230 -7.48 -4.12 5.78
CA GLU A 230 -8.43 -4.87 4.94
C GLU A 230 -7.74 -5.76 3.90
N PHE A 231 -6.70 -5.26 3.23
CA PHE A 231 -5.92 -6.03 2.25
C PHE A 231 -5.14 -7.18 2.91
N GLN A 232 -4.42 -6.89 4.00
CA GLN A 232 -3.60 -7.86 4.72
C GLN A 232 -4.43 -8.95 5.40
N ASP A 233 -5.58 -8.58 5.99
CA ASP A 233 -6.45 -9.50 6.69
C ASP A 233 -7.19 -10.42 5.72
N TRP A 234 -7.62 -9.95 4.55
CA TRP A 234 -8.23 -10.83 3.54
C TRP A 234 -7.24 -11.83 2.93
N ILE A 235 -5.96 -11.49 2.78
CA ILE A 235 -4.95 -12.48 2.39
C ILE A 235 -4.78 -13.52 3.49
N LYS A 236 -4.78 -13.13 4.77
CA LYS A 236 -4.72 -14.07 5.90
C LYS A 236 -5.96 -14.97 5.96
N GLU A 237 -7.16 -14.42 5.82
CA GLU A 237 -8.42 -15.18 5.76
C GLU A 237 -8.41 -16.21 4.60
N ALA A 238 -8.04 -15.79 3.39
CA ALA A 238 -7.91 -16.69 2.25
C ALA A 238 -6.88 -17.82 2.46
N ARG A 239 -5.74 -17.51 3.10
CA ARG A 239 -4.72 -18.51 3.45
C ARG A 239 -5.20 -19.50 4.52
N VAL A 240 -6.04 -19.06 5.45
CA VAL A 240 -6.67 -19.95 6.44
C VAL A 240 -7.63 -20.92 5.74
N PHE A 241 -8.50 -20.44 4.84
CA PHE A 241 -9.36 -21.35 4.06
C PHE A 241 -8.56 -22.40 3.29
N VAL A 242 -7.50 -21.99 2.57
CA VAL A 242 -6.63 -22.95 1.86
C VAL A 242 -5.92 -23.92 2.81
N ALA A 243 -5.47 -23.47 3.98
CA ALA A 243 -4.82 -24.36 4.96
C ALA A 243 -5.80 -25.35 5.61
N ASP A 244 -7.03 -24.91 5.92
CA ASP A 244 -8.06 -25.75 6.54
C ASP A 244 -8.63 -26.79 5.55
N ASP A 245 -8.76 -26.44 4.26
CA ASP A 245 -9.33 -27.31 3.22
C ASP A 245 -8.30 -28.26 2.56
N TYR A 246 -7.00 -27.89 2.51
CA TYR A 246 -5.97 -28.61 1.73
C TYR A 246 -4.66 -28.92 2.47
N ASP A 247 -4.53 -28.56 3.76
CA ASP A 247 -3.28 -28.53 4.56
C ASP A 247 -2.17 -27.60 4.01
N ARG A 248 -2.08 -27.37 2.69
CA ARG A 248 -1.02 -26.60 2.01
C ARG A 248 -1.55 -25.97 0.72
N GLY A 249 -0.85 -24.96 0.21
CA GLY A 249 -1.16 -24.33 -1.07
C GLY A 249 -0.19 -23.22 -1.45
N LEU A 250 -0.58 -22.40 -2.43
CA LEU A 250 0.24 -21.30 -2.95
C LEU A 250 -0.38 -19.92 -2.71
N TYR A 251 0.51 -18.94 -2.51
CA TYR A 251 0.20 -17.53 -2.51
C TYR A 251 1.04 -16.80 -3.56
N PHE A 252 0.39 -16.05 -4.46
CA PHE A 252 1.00 -15.25 -5.51
C PHE A 252 0.81 -13.75 -5.26
N ASP A 253 1.92 -13.03 -5.15
CA ASP A 253 1.98 -11.57 -5.05
C ASP A 253 2.30 -10.99 -6.44
N MET A 254 1.34 -10.32 -7.08
CA MET A 254 1.36 -9.95 -8.50
C MET A 254 1.84 -8.51 -8.72
N HIS A 255 3.04 -8.37 -9.28
CA HIS A 255 3.73 -7.09 -9.52
C HIS A 255 4.11 -6.91 -10.99
N GLY A 256 4.74 -5.78 -11.30
CA GLY A 256 5.23 -5.51 -12.63
C GLY A 256 6.44 -4.60 -12.72
N HIS A 257 7.62 -5.18 -12.92
CA HIS A 257 8.87 -4.49 -13.16
C HIS A 257 8.97 -3.73 -14.51
N GLY A 258 9.95 -2.82 -14.56
CA GLY A 258 10.33 -2.04 -15.75
C GLY A 258 11.78 -2.30 -16.21
N HIS A 259 12.34 -3.47 -15.90
CA HIS A 259 13.70 -3.82 -16.33
C HIS A 259 13.76 -4.07 -17.85
N SER A 260 14.96 -3.96 -18.43
CA SER A 260 15.18 -4.09 -19.88
C SER A 260 15.19 -5.53 -20.40
N ILE A 261 15.25 -6.53 -19.51
CA ILE A 261 15.29 -7.94 -19.89
C ILE A 261 13.85 -8.46 -19.96
N PRO A 262 13.38 -8.94 -21.12
CA PRO A 262 12.01 -9.40 -21.27
C PRO A 262 11.83 -10.80 -20.68
N ARG A 263 11.41 -10.87 -19.41
CA ARG A 263 11.13 -12.10 -18.66
C ARG A 263 10.10 -11.85 -17.56
N VAL A 264 9.62 -12.92 -16.92
CA VAL A 264 8.99 -12.87 -15.59
C VAL A 264 10.06 -13.09 -14.54
N GLU A 265 10.12 -12.26 -13.49
CA GLU A 265 11.01 -12.48 -12.35
C GLU A 265 10.21 -13.13 -11.21
N ILE A 266 10.67 -14.30 -10.72
CA ILE A 266 9.96 -15.16 -9.76
C ILE A 266 10.66 -15.05 -8.40
N GLY A 267 10.12 -14.20 -7.52
CA GLY A 267 10.69 -13.87 -6.22
C GLY A 267 10.37 -14.87 -5.11
N TYR A 268 11.39 -15.61 -4.66
CA TYR A 268 11.32 -16.60 -3.58
C TYR A 268 11.95 -16.14 -2.23
N LEU A 269 12.18 -14.84 -2.05
CA LEU A 269 13.00 -14.22 -0.97
C LEU A 269 14.48 -14.63 -0.96
N LEU A 270 14.95 -15.21 -2.07
CA LEU A 270 16.37 -15.44 -2.34
C LEU A 270 16.92 -14.26 -3.14
N SER A 271 18.08 -13.74 -2.79
CA SER A 271 18.76 -12.68 -3.53
C SER A 271 19.41 -13.21 -4.80
N GLY A 272 19.75 -12.33 -5.75
CA GLY A 272 20.51 -12.73 -6.94
C GLY A 272 21.80 -13.48 -6.57
N SER A 273 22.52 -12.98 -5.58
CA SER A 273 23.70 -13.63 -5.00
C SER A 273 23.46 -14.97 -4.29
N ASP A 274 22.20 -15.32 -3.97
CA ASP A 274 21.86 -16.67 -3.53
C ASP A 274 21.68 -17.57 -4.76
N LEU A 275 20.87 -17.13 -5.74
CA LEU A 275 20.59 -17.86 -6.98
C LEU A 275 21.84 -18.09 -7.84
N ASP A 276 22.81 -17.19 -7.80
CA ASP A 276 24.11 -17.31 -8.48
C ASP A 276 25.02 -18.40 -7.88
N GLN A 277 24.65 -19.00 -6.74
CA GLN A 277 25.39 -20.11 -6.17
C GLN A 277 25.12 -21.41 -6.95
N ASN A 278 26.04 -22.36 -6.82
CA ASN A 278 25.88 -23.69 -7.42
C ASN A 278 24.79 -24.49 -6.71
N ASP A 279 24.34 -25.57 -7.36
CA ASP A 279 23.22 -26.37 -6.84
C ASP A 279 23.54 -27.00 -5.47
N ASP A 280 24.78 -27.45 -5.22
CA ASP A 280 25.21 -27.96 -3.91
C ASP A 280 25.01 -26.96 -2.77
N ALA A 281 25.23 -25.66 -3.03
CA ALA A 281 25.03 -24.60 -2.05
C ALA A 281 23.56 -24.21 -1.90
N LEU A 282 22.79 -24.18 -2.98
CA LEU A 282 21.33 -24.00 -2.94
C LEU A 282 20.65 -25.15 -2.17
N ASN A 283 21.11 -26.39 -2.34
CA ASN A 283 20.60 -27.58 -1.68
C ASN A 283 20.92 -27.65 -0.17
N ASN A 284 21.58 -26.63 0.38
CA ASN A 284 21.78 -26.51 1.82
C ASN A 284 20.49 -26.07 2.52
N MET A 285 20.12 -26.74 3.62
CA MET A 285 18.96 -26.37 4.43
C MET A 285 18.93 -24.90 4.86
N THR A 286 20.08 -24.24 5.05
CA THR A 286 20.15 -22.80 5.36
C THR A 286 19.46 -21.93 4.29
N MET A 287 19.47 -22.37 3.03
CA MET A 287 18.83 -21.68 1.92
C MET A 287 17.33 -21.99 1.84
N VAL A 288 16.93 -23.24 2.14
CA VAL A 288 15.53 -23.63 2.34
C VAL A 288 14.89 -22.81 3.47
N GLU A 289 15.57 -22.62 4.61
CA GLU A 289 15.08 -21.79 5.72
C GLU A 289 14.97 -20.28 5.41
N LYS A 290 15.57 -19.81 4.32
CA LYS A 290 15.57 -18.38 3.94
C LYS A 290 14.31 -17.99 3.15
N THR A 291 13.79 -18.92 2.34
CA THR A 291 12.80 -18.66 1.29
C THR A 291 11.35 -18.54 1.79
N SER A 292 10.50 -17.89 1.00
CA SER A 292 9.03 -17.91 1.11
C SER A 292 8.36 -19.23 0.70
N ILE A 293 9.11 -20.16 0.09
CA ILE A 293 8.64 -21.52 -0.24
C ILE A 293 9.31 -22.60 0.64
N ARG A 294 9.69 -22.26 1.88
CA ARG A 294 10.35 -23.20 2.82
C ARG A 294 9.54 -24.46 3.07
N ASP A 295 8.22 -24.37 3.24
CA ASP A 295 7.42 -25.58 3.48
C ASP A 295 7.55 -26.55 2.29
N LEU A 296 7.36 -26.04 1.07
CA LEU A 296 7.54 -26.83 -0.13
C LEU A 296 8.97 -27.37 -0.25
N GLY A 297 9.98 -26.54 -0.04
CA GLY A 297 11.40 -26.93 -0.10
C GLY A 297 11.84 -27.94 0.98
N ARG A 298 11.03 -28.18 2.01
CA ARG A 298 11.24 -29.25 3.01
C ARG A 298 10.53 -30.56 2.67
N HIS A 299 9.51 -30.52 1.83
CA HIS A 299 8.61 -31.64 1.56
C HIS A 299 8.64 -32.14 0.10
N ALA A 300 9.17 -31.35 -0.83
CA ALA A 300 9.37 -31.74 -2.22
C ALA A 300 10.33 -32.96 -2.32
N PRO A 301 10.07 -33.91 -3.23
CA PRO A 301 10.96 -35.05 -3.45
C PRO A 301 12.25 -34.67 -4.20
N GLU A 302 12.27 -33.56 -4.93
CA GLU A 302 13.45 -33.03 -5.61
C GLU A 302 14.39 -32.25 -4.67
N THR A 303 15.59 -31.95 -5.16
CA THR A 303 16.50 -31.03 -4.47
C THR A 303 16.01 -29.58 -4.62
N PHE A 304 16.36 -28.71 -3.67
CA PHE A 304 15.89 -27.32 -3.69
C PHE A 304 16.31 -26.55 -4.96
N SER A 305 17.47 -26.86 -5.53
CA SER A 305 17.92 -26.36 -6.83
C SER A 305 16.96 -26.73 -7.98
N GLU A 306 16.46 -27.96 -8.02
CA GLU A 306 15.50 -28.41 -9.03
C GLU A 306 14.12 -27.75 -8.83
N LEU A 307 13.70 -27.56 -7.58
CA LEU A 307 12.46 -26.83 -7.26
C LEU A 307 12.52 -25.35 -7.70
N LEU A 308 13.69 -24.72 -7.64
CA LEU A 308 13.90 -23.34 -8.08
C LEU A 308 14.07 -23.21 -9.61
N ARG A 309 14.91 -24.06 -10.22
CA ARG A 309 15.40 -23.89 -11.61
C ARG A 309 15.50 -25.17 -12.45
N GLY A 310 15.02 -26.31 -11.95
CA GLY A 310 14.90 -27.55 -12.71
C GLY A 310 13.76 -27.52 -13.74
N PRO A 311 13.65 -28.52 -14.61
CA PRO A 311 12.58 -28.60 -15.62
C PRO A 311 11.17 -28.56 -15.03
N LYS A 312 11.01 -29.04 -13.80
CA LYS A 312 9.75 -29.04 -13.04
C LYS A 312 9.61 -27.84 -12.09
N SER A 313 10.50 -26.85 -12.14
CA SER A 313 10.31 -25.62 -11.37
C SER A 313 9.15 -24.81 -11.96
N PHE A 314 8.65 -23.83 -11.20
CA PHE A 314 7.64 -22.91 -11.71
C PHE A 314 8.10 -22.17 -12.98
N GLY A 315 9.39 -21.81 -13.03
CA GLY A 315 10.01 -21.23 -14.22
C GLY A 315 10.22 -22.21 -15.37
N GLY A 316 10.39 -23.51 -15.07
CA GLY A 316 10.39 -24.60 -16.05
C GLY A 316 9.06 -24.74 -16.76
N PHE A 317 7.96 -24.86 -16.02
CA PHE A 317 6.61 -24.94 -16.59
C PHE A 317 6.20 -23.67 -17.36
N LEU A 318 6.59 -22.48 -16.88
CA LEU A 318 6.44 -21.25 -17.68
C LEU A 318 7.23 -21.31 -19.00
N GLY A 319 8.43 -21.90 -18.98
CA GLY A 319 9.26 -22.11 -20.17
C GLY A 319 8.62 -23.05 -21.21
N ASP A 320 7.98 -24.13 -20.76
CA ASP A 320 7.24 -25.07 -21.62
C ASP A 320 6.04 -24.39 -22.31
N GLU A 321 5.37 -23.45 -21.61
CA GLU A 321 4.33 -22.59 -22.18
C GLU A 321 4.88 -21.45 -23.07
N GLY A 322 6.20 -21.33 -23.21
CA GLY A 322 6.86 -20.31 -24.04
C GLY A 322 7.11 -18.97 -23.33
N VAL A 323 6.93 -18.89 -22.01
CA VAL A 323 7.18 -17.70 -21.19
C VAL A 323 8.59 -17.76 -20.59
N ARG A 324 9.48 -16.86 -21.02
CA ARG A 324 10.79 -16.71 -20.38
C ARG A 324 10.62 -16.19 -18.94
N SER A 325 11.25 -16.88 -17.99
CA SER A 325 11.22 -16.52 -16.57
C SER A 325 12.56 -16.79 -15.88
N ILE A 326 12.77 -16.20 -14.69
CA ILE A 326 13.94 -16.41 -13.83
C ILE A 326 13.50 -16.61 -12.36
N PRO A 327 14.08 -17.55 -11.60
CA PRO A 327 14.95 -18.63 -12.06
C PRO A 327 14.20 -19.72 -12.83
N SER A 328 14.84 -20.26 -13.86
CA SER A 328 14.34 -21.35 -14.72
C SER A 328 15.50 -22.14 -15.35
N PRO A 329 15.27 -23.28 -16.02
CA PRO A 329 16.34 -24.02 -16.72
C PRO A 329 17.08 -23.19 -17.78
N GLY A 330 16.38 -22.23 -18.43
CA GLY A 330 16.94 -21.38 -19.47
C GLY A 330 17.51 -20.05 -18.98
N ASP A 331 17.21 -19.66 -17.74
CA ASP A 331 17.66 -18.42 -17.09
C ASP A 331 17.84 -18.70 -15.58
N PRO A 332 18.88 -19.45 -15.17
CA PRO A 332 18.97 -20.09 -13.85
C PRO A 332 19.39 -19.17 -12.70
N SER A 333 19.98 -18.02 -13.00
CA SER A 333 20.39 -17.01 -12.01
C SER A 333 20.61 -15.64 -12.69
N PRO A 334 20.53 -14.52 -11.95
CA PRO A 334 20.56 -13.19 -12.57
C PRO A 334 21.97 -12.64 -12.79
N GLY A 335 22.98 -13.13 -12.08
CA GLY A 335 24.32 -12.53 -12.07
C GLY A 335 24.27 -11.06 -11.65
N SER A 336 24.73 -10.19 -12.54
CA SER A 336 24.66 -8.73 -12.36
C SER A 336 23.33 -8.10 -12.78
N ASP A 337 22.42 -8.86 -13.38
CA ASP A 337 21.18 -8.31 -13.92
C ASP A 337 20.19 -7.94 -12.80
N PRO A 338 19.35 -6.92 -13.02
CA PRO A 338 18.24 -6.63 -12.11
C PRO A 338 17.31 -7.84 -11.93
N TYR A 339 16.90 -8.05 -10.68
CA TYR A 339 16.00 -9.12 -10.26
C TYR A 339 15.32 -8.75 -8.94
N TRP A 340 13.99 -8.83 -8.91
CA TRP A 340 13.19 -8.62 -7.70
C TRP A 340 13.01 -9.92 -6.91
N THR A 341 13.40 -9.89 -5.64
CA THR A 341 13.48 -11.07 -4.78
C THR A 341 12.16 -11.47 -4.13
N GLY A 342 11.14 -10.62 -4.14
CA GLY A 342 9.97 -10.71 -3.26
C GLY A 342 9.96 -9.65 -2.16
N GLY A 343 8.78 -9.17 -1.78
CA GLY A 343 8.54 -7.98 -0.97
C GLY A 343 8.13 -8.22 0.48
N TYR A 344 7.24 -7.36 1.00
CA TYR A 344 6.61 -7.52 2.32
C TYR A 344 5.60 -8.68 2.30
N ASN A 345 4.66 -8.67 1.36
CA ASN A 345 3.61 -9.66 1.24
C ASN A 345 4.17 -11.07 1.06
N THR A 346 5.14 -11.25 0.16
CA THR A 346 5.82 -12.53 -0.06
C THR A 346 6.47 -13.09 1.22
N ARG A 347 6.88 -12.20 2.14
CA ARG A 347 7.50 -12.53 3.43
C ARG A 347 6.51 -12.77 4.55
N GLU A 348 5.41 -12.03 4.58
CA GLU A 348 4.34 -12.12 5.58
C GLU A 348 3.38 -13.29 5.28
N HIS A 349 3.13 -13.56 4.01
CA HIS A 349 2.14 -14.54 3.53
C HIS A 349 2.77 -15.78 2.87
N GLY A 350 4.09 -15.81 2.72
CA GLY A 350 4.81 -17.02 2.33
C GLY A 350 5.13 -17.92 3.52
N SER A 351 5.51 -19.17 3.23
CA SER A 351 5.83 -20.21 4.21
C SER A 351 7.15 -19.98 4.97
N ARG A 352 7.66 -18.75 5.06
CA ARG A 352 8.98 -18.45 5.65
C ARG A 352 9.02 -18.69 7.16
N SER A 353 7.93 -18.46 7.88
CA SER A 353 7.80 -18.68 9.33
C SER A 353 7.35 -20.11 9.65
N LEU A 354 7.83 -20.73 10.74
CA LEU A 354 7.73 -22.18 10.97
C LEU A 354 6.28 -22.72 11.12
N SER A 355 5.32 -21.86 11.39
CA SER A 355 3.87 -22.16 11.42
C SER A 355 3.21 -22.16 10.05
N GLU A 356 3.84 -21.53 9.06
CA GLU A 356 3.19 -21.21 7.78
C GLU A 356 3.41 -22.33 6.76
N VAL A 357 2.30 -22.85 6.24
CA VAL A 357 2.22 -23.95 5.27
C VAL A 357 1.92 -23.48 3.84
N ILE A 358 1.39 -22.26 3.67
CA ILE A 358 1.12 -21.67 2.35
C ILE A 358 2.41 -21.08 1.77
N SER A 359 2.88 -21.63 0.66
CA SER A 359 4.13 -21.24 0.01
C SER A 359 3.96 -20.00 -0.87
N GLY A 360 4.78 -18.97 -0.67
CA GLY A 360 4.60 -17.64 -1.27
C GLY A 360 5.58 -17.33 -2.40
N ILE A 361 5.09 -16.76 -3.49
CA ILE A 361 5.86 -16.42 -4.69
C ILE A 361 5.50 -15.00 -5.14
N GLN A 362 6.48 -14.11 -5.33
CA GLN A 362 6.24 -12.85 -6.04
C GLN A 362 6.42 -13.07 -7.55
N LEU A 363 5.49 -12.58 -8.38
CA LEU A 363 5.61 -12.62 -9.83
C LEU A 363 5.69 -11.20 -10.39
N GLU A 364 6.83 -10.90 -10.99
CA GLU A 364 7.18 -9.58 -11.52
C GLU A 364 7.12 -9.63 -13.04
N HIS A 365 6.09 -9.00 -13.59
CA HIS A 365 5.76 -9.10 -15.00
C HIS A 365 6.29 -7.91 -15.81
N GLN A 366 7.09 -8.16 -16.83
CA GLN A 366 7.44 -7.14 -17.83
C GLN A 366 6.15 -6.50 -18.39
N TYR A 367 6.18 -5.21 -18.71
CA TYR A 367 5.01 -4.54 -19.28
C TYR A 367 4.69 -5.01 -20.71
N PRO A 368 5.62 -4.94 -21.68
CA PRO A 368 5.33 -5.29 -23.07
C PRO A 368 5.06 -6.79 -23.25
N GLY A 369 4.09 -7.15 -24.08
CA GLY A 369 3.83 -8.54 -24.48
C GLY A 369 3.17 -9.44 -23.43
N LEU A 370 3.14 -9.06 -22.14
CA LEU A 370 2.43 -9.81 -21.09
C LEU A 370 1.19 -9.07 -20.55
N ARG A 371 1.31 -7.77 -20.24
CA ARG A 371 0.23 -7.01 -19.56
C ARG A 371 -0.15 -5.69 -20.21
N ASP A 372 0.57 -5.26 -21.24
CA ASP A 372 0.36 -4.01 -21.97
C ASP A 372 -0.98 -3.91 -22.72
N THR A 373 -1.50 -5.02 -23.24
CA THR A 373 -2.80 -5.10 -23.94
C THR A 373 -3.69 -6.18 -23.35
N ASP A 374 -4.99 -6.09 -23.62
CA ASP A 374 -5.96 -7.09 -23.16
C ASP A 374 -5.71 -8.48 -23.77
N ALA A 375 -5.50 -8.54 -25.08
CA ALA A 375 -5.17 -9.80 -25.77
C ALA A 375 -3.90 -10.46 -25.20
N ASN A 376 -2.87 -9.67 -24.88
CA ASN A 376 -1.64 -10.20 -24.27
C ASN A 376 -1.88 -10.72 -22.85
N ARG A 377 -2.70 -10.03 -22.04
CA ARG A 377 -3.11 -10.53 -20.71
C ARG A 377 -3.85 -11.85 -20.81
N GLN A 378 -4.79 -12.00 -21.73
CA GLN A 378 -5.57 -13.24 -21.89
C GLN A 378 -4.67 -14.42 -22.32
N VAL A 379 -3.75 -14.19 -23.27
CA VAL A 379 -2.77 -15.22 -23.66
C VAL A 379 -1.87 -15.61 -22.49
N TYR A 380 -1.28 -14.63 -21.80
CA TYR A 380 -0.38 -14.90 -20.69
C TYR A 380 -1.08 -15.49 -19.46
N ALA A 381 -2.33 -15.09 -19.19
CA ALA A 381 -3.15 -15.68 -18.13
C ALA A 381 -3.37 -17.19 -18.34
N ALA A 382 -3.64 -17.62 -19.58
CA ALA A 382 -3.77 -19.04 -19.90
C ALA A 382 -2.46 -19.82 -19.71
N GLN A 383 -1.33 -19.26 -20.16
CA GLN A 383 0.01 -19.83 -19.94
C GLN A 383 0.34 -19.95 -18.44
N LEU A 384 0.06 -18.90 -17.67
CA LEU A 384 0.30 -18.86 -16.23
C LEU A 384 -0.63 -19.81 -15.46
N ALA A 385 -1.91 -19.92 -15.85
CA ALA A 385 -2.84 -20.90 -15.27
C ALA A 385 -2.38 -22.34 -15.52
N SER A 386 -1.88 -22.66 -16.72
CA SER A 386 -1.29 -23.97 -17.04
C SER A 386 -0.06 -24.25 -16.16
N ALA A 387 0.87 -23.30 -16.05
CA ALA A 387 2.06 -23.45 -15.22
C ALA A 387 1.74 -23.63 -13.71
N ILE A 388 0.78 -22.87 -13.18
CA ILE A 388 0.28 -23.05 -11.79
C ILE A 388 -0.31 -24.45 -11.61
N ARG A 389 -1.18 -24.89 -12.52
CA ARG A 389 -1.80 -26.22 -12.46
C ARG A 389 -0.77 -27.35 -12.48
N LEU A 390 0.20 -27.29 -13.39
CA LEU A 390 1.25 -28.32 -13.50
C LEU A 390 2.15 -28.34 -12.26
N PHE A 391 2.54 -27.15 -11.76
CA PHE A 391 3.36 -27.04 -10.55
C PHE A 391 2.64 -27.56 -9.30
N MET A 392 1.34 -27.27 -9.15
CA MET A 392 0.53 -27.80 -8.06
C MET A 392 0.40 -29.33 -8.11
N LEU A 393 0.04 -29.88 -9.27
CA LEU A 393 -0.09 -31.34 -9.44
C LEU A 393 1.22 -32.09 -9.22
N GLU A 394 2.37 -31.51 -9.60
CA GLU A 394 3.68 -32.12 -9.38
C GLU A 394 4.12 -32.06 -7.90
N HIS A 395 4.08 -30.87 -7.28
CA HIS A 395 4.75 -30.62 -6.01
C HIS A 395 3.85 -30.74 -4.77
N PHE A 396 2.54 -30.62 -4.96
CA PHE A 396 1.54 -30.78 -3.89
C PHE A 396 0.74 -32.08 -4.05
N GLY A 397 0.62 -32.60 -5.28
CA GLY A 397 -0.09 -33.84 -5.61
C GLY A 397 -1.60 -33.67 -5.87
N PHE A 398 -2.11 -32.44 -5.71
CA PHE A 398 -3.51 -32.07 -5.85
C PHE A 398 -3.62 -30.68 -6.49
N PHE A 399 -4.82 -30.30 -6.93
CA PHE A 399 -5.08 -28.93 -7.40
C PHE A 399 -6.52 -28.44 -7.20
N GLU A 400 -7.49 -29.33 -7.09
CA GLU A 400 -8.92 -29.00 -7.10
C GLU A 400 -9.66 -29.72 -5.94
N PRO A 401 -10.85 -29.24 -5.53
CA PRO A 401 -11.60 -29.84 -4.42
C PRO A 401 -11.82 -31.35 -4.60
N GLY A 402 -11.33 -32.14 -3.64
CA GLY A 402 -11.48 -33.60 -3.63
C GLY A 402 -10.56 -34.37 -4.59
N SER A 403 -9.44 -33.76 -5.04
CA SER A 403 -8.34 -34.45 -5.74
C SER A 403 -7.40 -35.21 -4.81
#